data_AF-A0AAP0J4H4-F1
#
_entry.id   AF-A0AAP0J4H4-F1
#
_cell.length_a   1.000
_cell.length_b   1.000
_cell.length_c   1.000
_cell.angle_alpha   90.00
_cell.angle_beta   90.00
_cell.angle_gamma   90.00
#
_symmetry.space_group_name_H-M   'P 1'
#
loop_
_entity.id
_entity.type
_entity.pdbx_description
1 polymer ?
#
loop_
_entity_poly.entity_id
_entity_poly.type
_entity_poly.pdbx_seq_one_letter_code
_entity_poly.pdbx_strand_id
1 'polypeptide(L)'
;MYFQDMKKVYKIQPKIEHYGGMVDVLGRSKRLNEALDPIESMPMEPNSVILGSFVQYLQDMQLRETSGIRTLNPGYYVLRNGKK
;
A
#
# COMPACT_ATOMS: atom_id res chain seq x y z
N MET A 1 -14.81 0.25 4.06
CA MET A 1 -15.35 0.26 5.44
C MET A 1 -14.73 1.38 6.30
N TYR A 2 -13.40 1.57 6.32
CA TYR A 2 -12.75 2.60 7.17
C TYR A 2 -13.06 4.08 6.84
N PHE A 3 -13.09 4.46 5.56
CA PHE A 3 -13.35 5.86 5.17
C PHE A 3 -14.78 6.33 5.48
N GLN A 4 -15.73 5.40 5.54
CA GLN A 4 -17.11 5.71 5.91
C GLN A 4 -17.20 6.05 7.40
N ASP A 5 -16.51 5.31 8.26
CA ASP A 5 -16.49 5.58 9.70
C ASP A 5 -15.74 6.87 10.01
N MET A 6 -14.64 7.17 9.30
CA MET A 6 -13.97 8.47 9.39
C MET A 6 -14.96 9.62 9.18
N LYS A 7 -15.78 9.56 8.13
CA LYS A 7 -16.78 10.59 7.84
C LYS A 7 -17.95 10.59 8.83
N LYS A 8 -18.53 9.42 9.09
CA LYS A 8 -19.81 9.30 9.80
C LYS A 8 -19.66 9.32 11.32
N VAL A 9 -18.69 8.57 11.85
CA VAL A 9 -18.47 8.39 13.29
C VAL A 9 -17.54 9.48 13.81
N TYR A 10 -16.36 9.61 13.19
CA TYR A 10 -15.31 10.50 13.69
C TYR A 10 -15.38 11.93 13.14
N LYS A 11 -16.26 12.19 12.16
CA LYS A 11 -16.44 13.49 11.49
C LYS A 11 -15.16 14.04 10.84
N ILE A 12 -14.25 13.14 10.45
CA ILE A 12 -13.00 13.44 9.76
C ILE A 12 -13.19 13.17 8.28
N GLN A 13 -12.89 14.16 7.44
CA GLN A 13 -12.86 13.97 6.00
C GLN A 13 -11.58 13.21 5.59
N PRO A 14 -11.69 12.05 4.93
CA PRO A 14 -10.54 11.35 4.37
C PRO A 14 -9.82 12.26 3.37
N LYS A 15 -8.52 12.36 3.56
CA LYS A 15 -7.58 13.08 2.69
C LYS A 15 -6.68 12.11 1.94
N ILE A 16 -5.98 12.61 0.93
CA ILE A 16 -5.12 11.83 0.04
C ILE A 16 -4.09 10.97 0.81
N GLU A 17 -3.58 11.44 1.93
CA GLU A 17 -2.60 10.74 2.77
C GLU A 17 -3.19 9.47 3.41
N HIS A 18 -4.49 9.47 3.73
CA HIS A 18 -5.16 8.31 4.33
C HIS A 18 -5.33 7.19 3.31
N TYR A 19 -5.66 7.55 2.07
CA TYR A 19 -5.71 6.59 0.97
C TYR A 19 -4.32 6.07 0.64
N GLY A 20 -3.32 6.94 0.55
CA GLY A 20 -1.94 6.55 0.32
C GLY A 20 -1.42 5.57 1.38
N GLY A 21 -1.72 5.83 2.66
CA GLY A 21 -1.39 4.91 3.74
C GLY A 21 -2.08 3.55 3.60
N MET A 22 -3.36 3.52 3.21
CA MET A 22 -4.08 2.26 3.02
C MET A 22 -3.54 1.45 1.83
N VAL A 23 -3.21 2.11 0.71
CA VAL A 23 -2.56 1.51 -0.45
C VAL A 23 -1.18 0.95 -0.08
N ASP A 24 -0.39 1.70 0.69
CA ASP A 24 0.95 1.27 1.14
C ASP A 24 0.88 0.00 2.01
N VAL A 25 -0.02 -0.02 3.01
CA VAL A 25 -0.21 -1.18 3.90
C VAL A 25 -0.64 -2.42 3.12
N LEU A 26 -1.65 -2.29 2.25
CA LEU A 26 -2.19 -3.40 1.48
C LEU A 26 -1.20 -3.89 0.41
N GLY A 27 -0.52 -2.97 -0.26
CA GLY A 27 0.50 -3.26 -1.27
C GLY A 27 1.71 -4.02 -0.71
N ARG A 28 2.21 -3.61 0.45
CA ARG A 28 3.29 -4.34 1.17
C ARG A 28 2.84 -5.72 1.64
N SER A 29 1.57 -5.85 2.00
CA SER A 29 0.95 -7.12 2.40
C SER A 29 0.60 -8.03 1.21
N LYS A 30 0.91 -7.61 -0.03
CA LYS A 30 0.60 -8.33 -1.28
C LYS A 30 -0.89 -8.58 -1.51
N ARG A 31 -1.74 -7.70 -0.96
CA ARG A 31 -3.18 -7.69 -1.18
C ARG A 31 -3.51 -6.67 -2.27
N LEU A 32 -2.97 -6.87 -3.48
CA LEU A 32 -3.01 -5.86 -4.54
C LEU A 32 -4.43 -5.56 -5.03
N ASN A 33 -5.28 -6.59 -5.12
CA ASN A 33 -6.69 -6.40 -5.47
C ASN A 33 -7.39 -5.48 -4.45
N GLU A 34 -7.11 -5.66 -3.16
CA GLU A 34 -7.69 -4.80 -2.11
C GLU A 34 -7.04 -3.43 -2.04
N ALA A 35 -5.78 -3.30 -2.45
CA ALA A 35 -5.10 -2.02 -2.56
C ALA A 35 -5.66 -1.16 -3.71
N LEU A 36 -6.35 -1.76 -4.69
CA LEU A 36 -7.01 -1.05 -5.78
C LEU A 36 -8.28 -0.33 -5.30
N ASP A 37 -9.07 -0.95 -4.41
CA ASP A 37 -10.31 -0.37 -3.88
C ASP A 37 -10.14 1.07 -3.30
N PRO A 38 -9.12 1.37 -2.48
CA PRO A 38 -8.86 2.74 -2.04
C PRO A 38 -8.60 3.71 -3.19
N ILE A 39 -7.90 3.28 -4.25
CA ILE A 39 -7.53 4.12 -5.39
C ILE A 39 -8.78 4.45 -6.20
N GLU A 40 -9.61 3.46 -6.51
CA GLU A 40 -10.85 3.64 -7.28
C GLU A 40 -11.93 4.40 -6.51
N SER A 41 -11.95 4.27 -5.18
CA SER A 41 -12.92 4.96 -4.33
C SER A 41 -12.54 6.39 -3.94
N MET A 42 -11.41 6.91 -4.43
CA MET A 42 -11.00 8.28 -4.16
C MET A 42 -12.00 9.28 -4.75
N PRO A 43 -12.51 10.24 -3.96
CA PRO A 43 -13.33 11.34 -4.47
C PRO A 43 -12.51 12.43 -5.18
N MET A 44 -11.19 12.24 -5.29
CA MET A 44 -10.24 13.13 -5.94
C MET A 44 -9.32 12.32 -6.86
N GLU A 45 -8.62 12.98 -7.76
CA GLU A 45 -7.59 12.34 -8.57
C GLU A 45 -6.46 11.77 -7.68
N PRO A 46 -6.09 10.49 -7.86
CA PRO A 46 -4.91 9.93 -7.22
C PRO A 46 -3.66 10.70 -7.65
N ASN A 47 -2.76 10.99 -6.70
CA ASN A 47 -1.50 11.62 -7.05
C ASN A 47 -0.49 10.59 -7.59
N SER A 48 0.56 11.11 -8.23
CA SER A 48 1.64 10.30 -8.80
C SER A 48 2.36 9.42 -7.79
N VAL A 49 2.42 9.82 -6.51
CA VAL A 49 3.05 9.05 -5.44
C VAL A 49 2.28 7.77 -5.15
N ILE A 50 0.95 7.86 -5.05
CA ILE A 50 0.08 6.71 -4.76
C ILE A 50 0.09 5.75 -5.95
N LEU A 51 -0.08 6.26 -7.17
CA LEU A 51 -0.04 5.45 -8.38
C LEU A 51 1.33 4.79 -8.58
N GLY A 52 2.41 5.54 -8.40
CA GLY A 52 3.78 5.01 -8.50
C GLY A 52 4.05 3.91 -7.48
N SER A 53 3.58 4.08 -6.24
CA SER A 53 3.68 3.05 -5.20
C SER A 53 2.91 1.78 -5.57
N PHE A 54 1.68 1.93 -6.06
CA PHE A 54 0.86 0.79 -6.49
C PHE A 54 1.48 0.02 -7.66
N VAL A 55 2.00 0.72 -8.67
CA VAL A 55 2.72 0.12 -9.80
C VAL A 55 3.96 -0.63 -9.32
N GLN A 56 4.74 -0.07 -8.40
CA GLN A 56 5.88 -0.77 -7.81
C GLN A 56 5.46 -2.08 -7.15
N TYR A 57 4.33 -2.09 -6.43
CA TYR A 57 3.84 -3.30 -5.79
C TYR A 57 3.37 -4.38 -6.78
N LEU A 58 2.78 -4.00 -7.91
CA LEU A 58 2.44 -4.90 -9.01
C LEU A 58 3.70 -5.52 -9.63
N GLN A 59 4.72 -4.70 -9.92
CA GLN A 59 5.99 -5.17 -10.44
C GLN A 59 6.67 -6.14 -9.48
N ASP A 60 6.70 -5.82 -8.18
CA ASP A 60 7.24 -6.70 -7.15
C ASP A 60 6.51 -8.05 -7.08
N MET A 61 5.20 -8.08 -7.29
CA MET A 61 4.43 -9.33 -7.31
C MET A 61 4.80 -10.18 -8.52
N GLN A 62 4.85 -9.56 -9.71
CA GLN A 62 5.25 -10.22 -10.95
C GLN A 62 6.68 -10.80 -10.86
N LEU A 63 7.61 -10.04 -10.28
CA LEU A 63 8.98 -10.49 -10.07
C LEU A 63 9.03 -11.70 -9.11
N ARG A 64 8.22 -11.72 -8.06
CA ARG A 64 8.18 -12.84 -7.10
C ARG A 64 7.65 -14.13 -7.74
N GLU A 65 6.66 -14.04 -8.60
CA GLU A 65 6.13 -15.20 -9.34
C GLU A 65 7.19 -15.80 -10.28
N THR A 66 7.93 -14.95 -10.98
CA THR A 66 8.97 -15.38 -11.94
C THR A 66 10.24 -15.90 -11.27
N SER A 67 10.58 -15.42 -10.07
CA SER A 67 11.81 -15.80 -9.36
C SER A 67 11.62 -16.85 -8.25
N GLY A 68 10.38 -17.22 -7.91
CA GLY A 68 10.10 -18.18 -6.83
C GLY A 68 10.50 -17.72 -5.42
N ILE A 69 10.88 -16.44 -5.26
CA ILE A 69 11.40 -15.91 -4.00
C ILE A 69 10.22 -15.56 -3.08
N ARG A 70 10.06 -16.36 -2.02
CA ARG A 70 9.17 -16.11 -0.88
C ARG A 70 9.69 -14.95 -0.03
N THR A 71 9.55 -13.73 -0.57
CA THR A 71 9.41 -12.45 0.15
C THR A 71 10.36 -12.22 1.34
N LEU A 72 11.60 -11.79 1.08
CA LEU A 72 12.35 -11.09 2.13
C LEU A 72 11.79 -9.67 2.25
N ASN A 73 11.13 -9.42 3.38
CA ASN A 73 10.60 -8.11 3.76
C ASN A 73 11.80 -7.14 3.96
N PRO A 74 11.83 -5.93 3.36
CA PRO A 74 12.97 -5.00 3.45
C PRO A 74 13.41 -4.65 4.89
N GLY A 75 12.51 -4.77 5.87
CA GLY A 75 12.83 -4.62 7.30
C GLY A 75 13.83 -5.66 7.85
N TYR A 76 14.05 -6.78 7.14
CA TYR A 76 15.07 -7.77 7.54
C TYR A 76 16.51 -7.31 7.28
N TYR A 77 16.75 -6.39 6.33
CA TYR A 77 18.10 -5.91 6.05
C TYR A 77 18.62 -4.95 7.13
N VAL A 78 17.72 -4.18 7.75
CA VAL A 78 18.09 -3.24 8.81
C VAL A 78 18.44 -3.97 10.11
N LEU A 79 17.83 -5.14 10.37
CA LEU A 79 18.13 -5.94 11.58
C LEU A 79 19.43 -6.75 11.48
N ARG A 80 19.95 -7.03 10.27
CA ARG A 80 21.17 -7.81 10.10
C ARG A 80 22.45 -6.97 10.15
N ASN A 81 22.37 -5.67 9.89
CA ASN A 81 23.53 -4.77 9.86
C ASN A 81 23.78 -3.99 11.17
N GLY A 82 23.06 -4.32 12.25
CA GLY A 82 23.28 -3.74 13.59
C GLY A 82 24.13 -4.57 14.55
N LYS A 83 24.74 -5.67 14.07
CA LYS A 83 25.72 -6.44 14.85
C LYS A 83 26.94 -6.76 14.00
N LYS A 84 27.92 -5.85 14.03
CA LYS A 84 29.35 -6.14 14.20
C LYS A 84 30.06 -4.85 14.60
#